data_AF-A0A6P1QV06-F1
#
_entry.id   AF-A0A6P1QV06-F1
#
_cell.length_a   1.000
_cell.length_b   1.000
_cell.length_c   1.000
_cell.angle_alpha   90.00
_cell.angle_beta   90.00
_cell.angle_gamma   90.00
#
_symmetry.space_group_name_H-M   'P 1'
#
loop_
_entity.id
_entity.type
_entity.pdbx_description
1 polymer ?
#
loop_
_entity_poly.entity_id
_entity_poly.type
_entity_poly.pdbx_seq_one_letter_code
_entity_poly.pdbx_strand_id
1 'polypeptide(L)' 'MKIFYKIFIVLFILFIGASLYAIDYEIGFFHEENTSLVLSLSAGIVGLLLVFVLNAWGSIGKKK' A
#
# COMPACT_ATOMS: atom_id res chain seq x y z
N MET A 1 -13.86 10.87 1.57
CA MET A 1 -12.39 10.97 1.41
C MET A 1 -12.03 12.25 0.69
N LYS A 2 -11.13 13.07 1.25
CA LYS A 2 -10.48 14.17 0.53
C LYS A 2 -9.80 13.63 -0.75
N ILE A 3 -9.71 14.45 -1.81
CA ILE A 3 -9.07 14.07 -3.08
C ILE A 3 -7.66 13.50 -2.86
N PHE A 4 -6.95 14.09 -1.88
CA PHE A 4 -5.64 13.63 -1.40
C PHE A 4 -5.61 12.13 -1.08
N TYR A 5 -6.53 11.64 -0.24
CA TYR A 5 -6.56 10.22 0.14
C TYR A 5 -6.87 9.29 -1.04
N LYS A 6 -7.71 9.74 -2.00
CA LYS A 6 -8.00 8.96 -3.21
C LYS A 6 -6.76 8.78 -4.08
N ILE A 7 -5.95 9.83 -4.24
CA ILE A 7 -4.70 9.78 -5.01
C ILE A 7 -3.73 8.77 -4.39
N PHE A 8 -3.56 8.80 -3.07
CA PHE A 8 -2.70 7.86 -2.36
C PHE A 8 -3.18 6.40 -2.48
N ILE A 9 -4.49 6.16 -2.41
CA ILE A 9 -5.05 4.81 -2.62
C ILE A 9 -4.67 4.27 -4.01
N VAL A 10 -4.89 5.06 -5.06
CA VAL A 10 -4.54 4.65 -6.43
C VAL A 10 -3.04 4.38 -6.55
N LEU A 11 -2.21 5.27 -5.99
CA LEU A 11 -0.75 5.11 -6.00
C LEU A 11 -0.30 3.83 -5.26
N PHE A 12 -0.86 3.53 -4.09
CA PHE A 12 -0.54 2.30 -3.36
C PHE A 12 -0.98 1.04 -4.11
N ILE A 13 -2.15 1.06 -4.76
CA ILE A 13 -2.62 -0.07 -5.57
C ILE A 13 -1.66 -0.30 -6.76
N LEU A 14 -1.18 0.76 -7.41
CA LEU A 14 -0.19 0.65 -8.48
C LEU A 14 1.13 0.05 -7.98
N PHE A 15 1.63 0.49 -6.82
CA PHE A 15 2.85 -0.07 -6.23
C PHE A 15 2.69 -1.55 -5.84
N ILE A 16 1.56 -1.92 -5.24
CA ILE A 16 1.23 -3.31 -4.89
C ILE A 16 1.18 -4.16 -6.16
N GLY A 17 0.47 -3.69 -7.19
CA GLY A 17 0.35 -4.39 -8.46
C GLY A 17 1.70 -4.56 -9.17
N ALA A 18 2.51 -3.51 -9.24
CA ALA A 18 3.85 -3.57 -9.82
C ALA A 18 4.77 -4.52 -9.04
N SER A 19 4.71 -4.50 -7.70
CA SER A 19 5.51 -5.39 -6.86
C SER A 19 5.10 -6.85 -7.06
N LEU A 20 3.80 -7.14 -7.10
CA LEU A 20 3.30 -8.50 -7.37
C LEU A 20 3.68 -9.00 -8.75
N TYR A 21 3.60 -8.13 -9.77
CA TYR A 21 3.98 -8.49 -11.14
C TYR A 21 5.48 -8.79 -11.27
N ALA A 22 6.32 -8.08 -10.51
CA ALA A 22 7.77 -8.22 -10.58
C ALA A 22 8.32 -9.39 -9.76
N ILE A 23 7.53 -9.99 -8.85
CA ILE A 23 7.99 -11.12 -8.03
C ILE A 23 8.23 -12.33 -8.93
N ASP A 24 9.42 -12.92 -8.78
CA ASP A 24 9.74 -14.19 -9.41
C ASP A 24 9.13 -15.34 -8.57
N TYR A 25 8.10 -15.98 -9.12
CA TYR A 25 7.39 -17.05 -8.43
C TYR A 25 8.11 -18.41 -8.47
N GLU A 26 9.15 -18.58 -9.30
CA GLU A 26 9.91 -19.83 -9.41
C GLU A 26 10.89 -19.99 -8.23
N ILE A 27 11.58 -18.91 -7.84
CA ILE A 27 12.55 -18.92 -6.74
C ILE A 27 11.90 -18.74 -5.36
N GLY A 28 10.62 -18.33 -5.33
CA GLY A 28 9.83 -18.16 -4.12
C GLY A 28 9.95 -16.77 -3.47
N PHE A 29 8.92 -16.39 -2.70
CA PHE A 29 8.75 -15.03 -2.16
C PHE A 29 9.88 -14.56 -1.23
N PHE A 30 10.45 -15.47 -0.43
CA PHE A 30 11.47 -15.11 0.58
C PHE A 30 12.90 -15.26 0.07
N HIS A 31 13.09 -15.43 -1.25
CA HIS A 31 14.43 -15.41 -1.83
C HIS A 31 14.99 -13.98 -1.78
N GLU A 32 16.32 -13.87 -1.66
CA GLU A 32 17.04 -12.59 -1.58
C GLU A 32 16.65 -11.62 -2.72
N GLU A 33 16.48 -12.12 -3.94
CA GLU A 33 16.08 -11.32 -5.11
C GLU A 33 14.67 -10.73 -5.00
N ASN A 34 13.74 -11.47 -4.39
CA ASN A 34 12.35 -11.04 -4.17
C ASN A 34 12.16 -10.25 -2.88
N THR A 35 13.11 -10.30 -1.94
CA THR A 35 12.96 -9.73 -0.60
C THR A 35 12.65 -8.23 -0.65
N SER A 36 13.30 -7.49 -1.56
CA SER A 36 13.02 -6.06 -1.77
C SER A 36 11.59 -5.82 -2.27
N LEU A 37 11.12 -6.64 -3.21
CA LEU A 37 9.77 -6.55 -3.78
C LEU A 37 8.69 -6.92 -2.75
N VAL A 38 8.92 -7.94 -1.93
CA VAL A 38 8.03 -8.31 -0.83
C VAL A 38 7.97 -7.22 0.24
N LEU A 39 9.09 -6.56 0.51
CA LEU A 39 9.12 -5.40 1.40
C LEU A 39 8.33 -4.24 0.80
N SER A 40 8.51 -3.91 -0.49
CA SER A 40 7.70 -2.90 -1.19
C SER A 40 6.21 -3.23 -1.18
N LEU A 41 5.85 -4.50 -1.41
CA LEU A 41 4.49 -5.00 -1.36
C LEU A 41 3.87 -4.80 0.03
N SER A 42 4.57 -5.21 1.08
CA SER A 42 4.11 -5.06 2.46
C SER A 42 3.98 -3.58 2.87
N ALA A 43 4.94 -2.74 2.49
CA ALA A 43 4.87 -1.29 2.69
C ALA A 43 3.67 -0.67 1.96
N GLY A 44 3.35 -1.13 0.76
CA GLY A 44 2.17 -0.69 0.01
C GLY A 44 0.86 -1.03 0.73
N ILE A 45 0.75 -2.24 1.29
CA ILE A 45 -0.41 -2.68 2.07
C ILE A 45 -0.54 -1.84 3.35
N VAL A 46 0.55 -1.64 4.10
CA VAL A 46 0.57 -0.80 5.30
C VAL A 46 0.17 0.64 4.96
N GLY A 47 0.72 1.19 3.88
CA GLY A 47 0.38 2.52 3.39
C GLY A 47 -1.10 2.67 3.06
N LEU A 48 -1.70 1.67 2.40
CA LEU A 48 -3.13 1.64 2.12
C LEU A 48 -3.97 1.68 3.41
N LEU A 49 -3.62 0.86 4.40
CA LEU A 49 -4.29 0.84 5.70
C LEU A 49 -4.19 2.20 6.42
N LEU A 50 -3.01 2.83 6.41
CA LEU A 50 -2.81 4.14 7.01
C LEU A 50 -3.68 5.21 6.36
N VAL A 51 -3.89 5.17 5.03
CA VAL A 51 -4.80 6.11 4.36
C VAL A 51 -6.22 5.99 4.91
N PHE A 52 -6.71 4.78 5.18
CA PHE A 52 -8.03 4.58 5.79
C PHE A 52 -8.09 5.10 7.22
N VAL A 53 -7.07 4.82 8.03
CA VAL A 53 -6.97 5.34 9.41
C VAL A 53 -6.98 6.87 9.42
N LEU A 54 -6.17 7.51 8.58
CA LEU A 54 -6.11 8.97 8.46
C LEU A 54 -7.44 9.57 7.97
N ASN A 55 -8.11 8.90 7.03
CA ASN A 55 -9.44 9.33 6.60
C ASN A 55 -10.48 9.22 7.74
N ALA A 56 -10.41 8.16 8.56
CA ALA A 56 -11.28 7.99 9.71
C ALA A 56 -11.04 9.07 10.77
N TRP A 57 -9.78 9.33 11.15
CA TRP A 57 -9.40 10.40 12.09
C TRP A 57 -9.83 11.79 11.60
N GLY A 58 -9.68 12.07 10.30
CA GLY A 58 -10.16 13.32 9.71
C GLY A 58 -11.69 13.52 9.78
N SER A 59 -12.45 12.45 10.01
CA SER A 59 -13.91 12.51 10.20
C SER A 59 -14.31 12.69 11.66
N ILE A 60 -13.49 12.21 12.62
CA ILE A 60 -13.79 12.28 14.05
C ILE A 60 -13.78 13.74 14.54
N GLY A 61 -12.83 14.56 14.06
CA GLY A 61 -12.71 15.97 14.45
C GLY A 61 -13.76 16.92 13.84
N LYS A 62 -14.63 16.43 12.94
CA LYS A 62 -15.68 17.24 12.29
C LYS A 62 -17.05 17.15 12.96
N LYS A 63 -17.21 16.30 13.96
CA LYS A 63 -18.39 16.31 14.84
C LYS A 63 -18.19 17.36 15.92
N LYS A 64 -18.57 18.61 15.62
CA LYS A 64 -18.99 19.60 16.61
C LYS A 64 -20.40 20.02 16.27
#